data_AF-A0AAI8VJB4-F1
#
_entry.id   AF-A0AAI8VJB4-F1
#
_cell.length_a   1.000
_cell.length_b   1.000
_cell.length_c   1.000
_cell.angle_alpha   90.00
_cell.angle_beta   90.00
_cell.angle_gamma   90.00
#
_symmetry.space_group_name_H-M   'P 1'
#
loop_
_entity.id
_entity.type
_entity.pdbx_description
1 polymer ?
#
loop_
_entity_poly.entity_id
_entity_poly.type
_entity_poly.pdbx_seq_one_letter_code
_entity_poly.pdbx_strand_id
1 'polypeptide(L)'
;MFENVSENLVKLLEQNKQPMTWAHIPPQHMPEVCKVLRTWQREPEDWYSTKRIRKLVSKDNRTQSSNQQSIFGKLDQRFPECQEDHQLFKIFSVILPTPEDLKKNEPELLELLKDYRQKKDGSKEAISHYLDENWKPNVTLVDVDWETKREDTKRTPDMGFDPTDVAATLSDQFKSMPLPSPDGRSKKCIMDYIGYFFEFTTLSVASLKKQIMIEIGLGEMADYMERIRYDAFETARGSSATNSAEASRWPRKYHVIHMSNVPDYVGGPLTSFLYGAPLLESGSGTGLLSCVLRNPPEWKSLDQFLSEYLLMYDRELIHTHFGVRLSKETPEMNLATTGPGLYPLIPYYLWEKSPVERSGLEKLMSRPAFFKWMYAHFLKICLPHLRPFTSFTMVYAPLNLTVFLRLISHVADLGYPAHWLSALIGSLCEGEITTTARAPRNFVLDKAQVDKIHPSRTMSVKPWAAEFSTLVTLWRELLPFGLLYGGLPAYESVTEYSIKFPEVHGFGLHVTHFMPMFWNQNAFGRPAQGPEGSRSLLLDDEEGDTSDNAKKIRQEAVRVMTTFDWKMDTRTITFWLRDDVMEQMIDEEWEVYIWRTDAWCSLTKGLVLQHANVERRPVIRP
;
A
#
# COMPACT_ATOMS: atom_id res chain seq x y z
N MET A 1 -31.50 -6.60 -13.50
CA MET A 1 -31.05 -7.54 -12.45
C MET A 1 -29.97 -6.91 -11.58
N PHE A 2 -28.85 -6.46 -12.16
CA PHE A 2 -27.77 -5.78 -11.43
C PHE A 2 -28.26 -4.59 -10.61
N GLU A 3 -29.05 -3.69 -11.20
CA GLU A 3 -29.65 -2.53 -10.52
C GLU A 3 -30.43 -2.95 -9.28
N ASN A 4 -31.37 -3.89 -9.41
CA ASN A 4 -32.15 -4.40 -8.27
C ASN A 4 -31.28 -5.00 -7.16
N VAL A 5 -30.21 -5.73 -7.51
CA VAL A 5 -29.28 -6.28 -6.52
C VAL A 5 -28.54 -5.16 -5.80
N SER A 6 -27.98 -4.22 -6.55
CA SER A 6 -27.27 -3.05 -6.01
C SER A 6 -28.18 -2.21 -5.10
N GLU A 7 -29.40 -1.91 -5.53
CA GLU A 7 -30.38 -1.16 -4.74
C GLU A 7 -30.72 -1.86 -3.43
N ASN A 8 -30.92 -3.18 -3.46
CA ASN A 8 -31.19 -3.95 -2.26
C ASN A 8 -29.99 -3.96 -1.30
N LEU A 9 -28.77 -4.12 -1.81
CA LEU A 9 -27.54 -4.04 -1.00
C LEU A 9 -27.43 -2.68 -0.30
N VAL A 10 -27.61 -1.60 -1.06
CA VAL A 10 -27.55 -0.24 -0.52
C VAL A 10 -28.63 0.00 0.54
N LYS A 11 -29.88 -0.41 0.27
CA LYS A 11 -30.98 -0.30 1.24
C LYS A 11 -30.68 -0.99 2.57
N LEU A 12 -30.05 -2.17 2.53
CA LEU A 12 -29.68 -2.90 3.74
C LEU A 12 -28.57 -2.18 4.50
N LEU A 13 -27.52 -1.76 3.80
CA LEU A 13 -26.37 -1.08 4.40
C LEU A 13 -26.75 0.29 5.00
N GLU A 14 -27.61 1.08 4.35
CA GLU A 14 -28.14 2.35 4.89
C GLU A 14 -28.97 2.15 6.16
N GLN A 15 -29.51 0.96 6.36
CA GLN A 15 -30.24 0.57 7.58
C GLN A 15 -29.34 -0.11 8.62
N ASN A 16 -28.01 -0.07 8.44
CA ASN A 16 -27.02 -0.79 9.24
C ASN A 16 -27.28 -2.31 9.32
N LYS A 17 -27.84 -2.90 8.26
CA LYS A 17 -28.11 -4.34 8.17
C LYS A 17 -27.06 -5.01 7.29
N GLN A 18 -26.63 -6.20 7.71
CA GLN A 18 -25.72 -7.01 6.91
C GLN A 18 -26.41 -7.44 5.61
N PRO A 19 -25.81 -7.16 4.43
CA PRO A 19 -26.42 -7.50 3.16
C PRO A 19 -26.38 -9.01 2.84
N MET A 20 -25.46 -9.73 3.49
CA MET A 20 -25.19 -11.14 3.25
C MET A 20 -25.08 -11.86 4.59
N THR A 21 -25.55 -13.11 4.67
CA THR A 21 -25.50 -13.90 5.91
C THR A 21 -24.14 -14.55 6.16
N TRP A 22 -23.26 -14.57 5.17
CA TRP A 22 -21.97 -15.28 5.19
C TRP A 22 -20.75 -14.34 5.23
N ALA A 23 -20.97 -13.03 5.14
CA ALA A 23 -19.94 -12.01 5.24
C ALA A 23 -20.40 -10.90 6.20
N HIS A 24 -19.45 -10.32 6.92
CA HIS A 24 -19.65 -9.23 7.85
C HIS A 24 -18.94 -7.96 7.36
N ILE A 25 -19.68 -6.88 7.26
CA ILE A 25 -19.15 -5.53 7.06
C ILE A 25 -19.37 -4.76 8.36
N PRO A 26 -18.31 -4.33 9.06
CA PRO A 26 -18.47 -3.51 10.26
C PRO A 26 -19.28 -2.23 9.98
N PRO A 27 -20.22 -1.82 10.87
CA PRO A 27 -21.09 -0.68 10.64
C PRO A 27 -20.38 0.61 10.23
N GLN A 28 -19.21 0.88 10.82
CA GLN A 28 -18.43 2.08 10.50
C GLN A 28 -17.87 2.10 9.06
N HIS A 29 -17.80 0.95 8.39
CA HIS A 29 -17.34 0.83 7.01
C HIS A 29 -18.50 0.78 6.00
N MET A 30 -19.74 0.54 6.45
CA MET A 30 -20.90 0.48 5.56
C MET A 30 -21.12 1.77 4.74
N PRO A 31 -20.92 2.99 5.27
CA PRO A 31 -21.09 4.21 4.47
C PRO A 31 -20.16 4.29 3.25
N GLU A 32 -18.91 3.87 3.38
CA GLU A 32 -17.94 3.88 2.28
C GLU A 32 -18.29 2.82 1.22
N VAL A 33 -18.74 1.64 1.64
CA VAL A 33 -19.25 0.62 0.70
C VAL A 33 -20.50 1.13 -0.03
N CYS A 34 -21.44 1.74 0.70
CA CYS A 34 -22.62 2.39 0.12
C CYS A 34 -22.24 3.44 -0.91
N LYS A 35 -21.25 4.28 -0.61
CA LYS A 35 -20.78 5.33 -1.50
C LYS A 35 -20.37 4.75 -2.86
N VAL A 36 -19.59 3.67 -2.87
CA VAL A 36 -19.18 2.98 -4.11
C VAL A 36 -20.36 2.32 -4.83
N LEU A 37 -21.23 1.61 -4.10
CA LEU A 37 -22.41 0.98 -4.72
C LEU A 37 -23.35 2.03 -5.37
N ARG A 38 -23.45 3.22 -4.77
CA ARG A 38 -24.20 4.35 -5.33
C ARG A 38 -23.57 4.90 -6.61
N THR A 39 -22.25 4.84 -6.78
CA THR A 39 -21.63 5.24 -8.06
C THR A 39 -21.98 4.27 -9.17
N TRP A 40 -22.05 2.97 -8.88
CA TRP A 40 -22.47 1.94 -9.84
C TRP A 40 -23.94 2.03 -10.27
N GLN A 41 -24.77 2.78 -9.55
CA GLN A 41 -26.19 3.01 -9.90
C GLN A 41 -26.39 4.23 -10.81
N ARG A 42 -25.36 5.05 -11.01
CA ARG A 42 -25.44 6.24 -11.86
C ARG A 42 -25.17 5.85 -13.31
N GLU A 43 -25.79 6.57 -14.23
CA GLU A 43 -25.38 6.49 -15.63
C GLU A 43 -23.89 6.85 -15.73
N PRO A 44 -23.12 6.14 -16.58
CA PRO A 44 -21.75 6.55 -16.86
C PRO A 44 -21.75 8.00 -17.36
N GLU A 45 -20.89 8.84 -16.79
CA GLU A 45 -20.71 10.20 -17.30
C GLU A 45 -20.40 10.19 -18.81
N ASP A 46 -20.70 11.24 -19.57
CA ASP A 46 -20.56 11.26 -21.05
C ASP A 46 -19.19 10.78 -21.56
N TRP A 47 -18.14 10.99 -20.75
CA TRP A 47 -16.79 10.55 -21.05
C TRP A 47 -16.59 9.03 -20.96
N TYR A 48 -17.51 8.30 -20.34
CA TYR A 48 -17.60 6.84 -20.26
C TYR A 48 -18.62 6.24 -21.24
N SER A 49 -19.04 6.96 -22.28
CA SER A 49 -19.89 6.35 -23.31
C SER A 49 -19.28 5.06 -23.88
N THR A 50 -20.14 4.10 -24.23
CA THR A 50 -19.74 2.80 -24.80
C THR A 50 -18.79 2.97 -25.99
N LYS A 51 -19.08 3.93 -26.86
CA LYS A 51 -18.23 4.33 -27.99
C LYS A 51 -16.81 4.68 -27.58
N ARG A 52 -16.63 5.44 -26.50
CA ARG A 52 -15.32 5.86 -26.01
C ARG A 52 -14.59 4.70 -25.35
N ILE A 53 -15.27 3.92 -24.50
CA ILE A 53 -14.68 2.74 -23.85
C ILE A 53 -14.19 1.71 -24.87
N ARG A 54 -15.01 1.37 -25.87
CA ARG A 54 -14.61 0.42 -26.93
C ARG A 54 -13.37 0.89 -27.70
N LYS A 55 -13.27 2.20 -27.99
CA LYS A 55 -12.06 2.78 -28.61
C LYS A 55 -10.83 2.68 -27.72
N LEU A 56 -10.99 2.88 -26.40
CA LEU A 56 -9.89 2.73 -25.44
C LEU A 56 -9.46 1.26 -25.36
N VAL A 57 -10.38 0.32 -25.16
CA VAL A 57 -10.11 -1.13 -25.14
C VAL A 57 -9.37 -1.57 -26.41
N SER A 58 -9.84 -1.14 -27.60
CA SER A 58 -9.17 -1.49 -28.85
C SER A 58 -7.74 -0.94 -28.94
N LYS A 59 -7.48 0.23 -28.36
CA LYS A 59 -6.16 0.87 -28.39
C LYS A 59 -5.22 0.18 -27.40
N ASP A 60 -5.66 0.03 -26.16
CA ASP A 60 -4.84 -0.44 -25.05
C ASP A 60 -4.48 -1.92 -25.24
N ASN A 61 -5.42 -2.76 -25.69
CA ASN A 61 -5.12 -4.16 -26.02
C ASN A 61 -4.10 -4.29 -27.15
N ARG A 62 -4.14 -3.43 -28.19
CA ARG A 62 -3.09 -3.47 -29.23
C ARG A 62 -1.72 -3.15 -28.65
N THR A 63 -1.64 -2.17 -27.76
CA THR A 63 -0.39 -1.80 -27.09
C THR A 63 0.09 -2.95 -26.19
N GLN A 64 -0.80 -3.53 -25.39
CA GLN A 64 -0.47 -4.62 -24.48
C GLN A 64 -0.06 -5.90 -25.21
N SER A 65 -0.80 -6.33 -26.23
CA SER A 65 -0.40 -7.49 -27.05
C SER A 65 0.97 -7.27 -27.70
N SER A 66 1.26 -6.05 -28.17
CA SER A 66 2.59 -5.73 -28.73
C SER A 66 3.69 -5.84 -27.67
N ASN A 67 3.41 -5.37 -26.45
CA ASN A 67 4.34 -5.46 -25.32
C ASN A 67 4.53 -6.91 -24.84
N GLN A 68 3.46 -7.68 -24.74
CA GLN A 68 3.55 -9.10 -24.38
C GLN A 68 4.34 -9.88 -25.43
N GLN A 69 4.11 -9.61 -26.72
CA GLN A 69 4.83 -10.26 -27.81
C GLN A 69 6.33 -9.91 -27.81
N SER A 70 6.70 -8.69 -27.41
CA SER A 70 8.11 -8.30 -27.32
C SER A 70 8.81 -8.91 -26.11
N ILE A 71 8.12 -9.11 -24.99
CA ILE A 71 8.68 -9.64 -23.75
C ILE A 71 8.70 -11.18 -23.73
N PHE A 72 7.56 -11.81 -24.08
CA PHE A 72 7.35 -13.25 -23.91
C PHE A 72 7.29 -14.02 -25.23
N GLY A 73 7.43 -13.33 -26.37
CA GLY A 73 7.22 -13.93 -27.68
C GLY A 73 5.73 -14.20 -27.96
N LYS A 74 5.45 -15.02 -28.98
CA LYS A 74 4.08 -15.37 -29.35
C LYS A 74 3.51 -16.38 -28.34
N LEU A 75 2.58 -15.94 -27.50
CA LEU A 75 1.84 -16.81 -26.59
C LEU A 75 0.74 -17.57 -27.34
N ASP A 76 0.44 -18.78 -26.88
CA ASP A 76 -0.68 -19.57 -27.39
C ASP A 76 -2.01 -18.91 -27.06
N GLN A 77 -2.94 -18.97 -28.00
CA GLN A 77 -4.29 -18.42 -27.81
C GLN A 77 -5.07 -19.26 -26.79
N ARG A 78 -5.53 -18.62 -25.70
CA ARG A 78 -6.39 -19.25 -24.71
C ARG A 78 -7.79 -19.51 -25.29
N PHE A 79 -8.40 -20.64 -24.96
CA PHE A 79 -9.70 -21.08 -25.48
C PHE A 79 -9.81 -21.00 -27.02
N PRO A 80 -8.97 -21.76 -27.75
CA PRO A 80 -8.97 -21.74 -29.22
C PRO A 80 -10.30 -22.18 -29.84
N GLU A 81 -11.17 -22.83 -29.08
CA GLU A 81 -12.55 -23.19 -29.47
C GLU A 81 -13.50 -21.97 -29.49
N CYS A 82 -13.22 -20.91 -28.73
CA CYS A 82 -14.04 -19.68 -28.67
C CYS A 82 -13.66 -18.68 -29.79
N GLN A 83 -13.43 -19.17 -31.01
CA GLN A 83 -12.89 -18.37 -32.12
C GLN A 83 -13.72 -17.13 -32.46
N GLU A 84 -15.04 -17.24 -32.36
CA GLU A 84 -15.95 -16.15 -32.66
C GLU A 84 -15.79 -15.00 -31.66
N ASP A 85 -15.68 -15.29 -30.37
CA ASP A 85 -15.46 -14.26 -29.34
C ASP A 85 -14.13 -13.53 -29.53
N HIS A 86 -13.06 -14.27 -29.83
CA HIS A 86 -11.75 -13.68 -30.15
C HIS A 86 -11.83 -12.71 -31.34
N GLN A 87 -12.53 -13.10 -32.40
CA GLN A 87 -12.71 -12.25 -33.58
C GLN A 87 -13.54 -11.02 -33.27
N LEU A 88 -14.67 -11.19 -32.57
CA LEU A 88 -15.56 -10.10 -32.22
C LEU A 88 -14.92 -9.13 -31.23
N PHE A 89 -14.17 -9.61 -30.25
CA PHE A 89 -13.42 -8.76 -29.32
C PHE A 89 -12.35 -7.94 -30.04
N LYS A 90 -11.61 -8.56 -30.97
CA LYS A 90 -10.60 -7.85 -31.77
C LYS A 90 -11.19 -6.74 -32.65
N ILE A 91 -12.40 -6.93 -33.16
CA ILE A 91 -13.02 -6.01 -34.13
C ILE A 91 -13.89 -4.96 -33.42
N PHE A 92 -14.68 -5.40 -32.45
CA PHE A 92 -15.69 -4.58 -31.79
C PHE A 92 -15.37 -4.27 -30.33
N SER A 93 -14.35 -4.87 -29.72
CA SER A 93 -13.97 -4.67 -28.32
C SER A 93 -15.09 -5.00 -27.33
N VAL A 94 -15.84 -6.06 -27.63
CA VAL A 94 -16.91 -6.61 -26.78
C VAL A 94 -16.81 -8.14 -26.74
N ILE A 95 -17.30 -8.73 -25.65
CA ILE A 95 -17.60 -10.16 -25.55
C ILE A 95 -19.12 -10.28 -25.60
N LEU A 96 -19.62 -11.19 -26.43
CA LEU A 96 -21.07 -11.40 -26.53
C LEU A 96 -21.59 -12.20 -25.33
N PRO A 97 -22.85 -11.99 -24.93
CA PRO A 97 -23.52 -12.89 -24.00
C PRO A 97 -23.66 -14.30 -24.60
N THR A 98 -24.12 -15.26 -23.79
CA THR A 98 -24.40 -16.61 -24.29
C THR A 98 -25.38 -16.57 -25.47
N PRO A 99 -25.35 -17.54 -26.40
CA PRO A 99 -26.28 -17.55 -27.53
C PRO A 99 -27.76 -17.54 -27.12
N GLU A 100 -28.09 -18.14 -25.98
CA GLU A 100 -29.45 -18.14 -25.39
C GLU A 100 -29.86 -16.73 -24.96
N ASP A 101 -28.98 -16.03 -24.24
CA ASP A 101 -29.21 -14.66 -23.78
C ASP A 101 -29.22 -13.65 -24.93
N LEU A 102 -28.33 -13.80 -25.90
CA LEU A 102 -28.30 -12.96 -27.10
C LEU A 102 -29.62 -13.04 -27.86
N LYS A 103 -30.13 -14.26 -28.08
CA LYS A 103 -31.42 -14.48 -28.76
C LYS A 103 -32.60 -13.88 -27.99
N LYS A 104 -32.54 -13.97 -26.66
CA LYS A 104 -33.63 -13.53 -25.77
C LYS A 104 -33.68 -12.01 -25.61
N ASN A 105 -32.52 -11.39 -25.40
CA ASN A 105 -32.43 -10.00 -24.95
C ASN A 105 -31.99 -9.05 -26.07
N GLU A 106 -31.29 -9.52 -27.11
CA GLU A 106 -30.67 -8.70 -28.15
C GLU A 106 -31.02 -9.21 -29.58
N PRO A 107 -32.31 -9.36 -29.94
CA PRO A 107 -32.71 -9.96 -31.22
C PRO A 107 -32.26 -9.14 -32.44
N GLU A 108 -32.20 -7.81 -32.33
CA GLU A 108 -31.72 -6.93 -33.40
C GLU A 108 -30.23 -7.13 -33.66
N LEU A 109 -29.42 -7.15 -32.59
CA LEU A 109 -27.99 -7.45 -32.69
C LEU A 109 -27.74 -8.83 -33.31
N LEU A 110 -28.59 -9.82 -32.98
CA LEU A 110 -28.49 -11.15 -33.58
C LEU A 110 -28.66 -11.12 -35.11
N GLU A 111 -29.59 -10.32 -35.64
CA GLU A 111 -29.75 -10.14 -37.10
C GLU A 111 -28.55 -9.41 -37.71
N LEU A 112 -28.06 -8.34 -37.07
CA LEU A 112 -26.86 -7.62 -37.52
C LEU A 112 -25.62 -8.55 -37.56
N LEU A 113 -25.49 -9.44 -36.57
CA LEU A 113 -24.43 -10.45 -36.53
C LEU A 113 -24.58 -11.48 -37.65
N LYS A 114 -25.80 -11.87 -38.04
CA LYS A 114 -26.02 -12.74 -39.22
C LYS A 114 -25.55 -12.05 -40.50
N ASP A 115 -25.90 -10.78 -40.67
CA ASP A 115 -25.48 -9.98 -41.83
C ASP A 115 -23.96 -9.82 -41.90
N TYR A 116 -23.33 -9.60 -40.74
CA TYR A 116 -21.88 -9.59 -40.61
C TYR A 116 -21.23 -10.93 -40.97
N ARG A 117 -21.77 -12.05 -40.48
CA ARG A 117 -21.29 -13.40 -40.82
C ARG A 117 -21.45 -13.72 -42.30
N GLN A 118 -22.49 -13.17 -42.93
CA GLN A 118 -22.71 -13.24 -44.39
C GLN A 118 -21.84 -12.26 -45.18
N LYS A 119 -21.02 -11.44 -44.50
CA LYS A 119 -20.12 -10.44 -45.10
C LYS A 119 -20.86 -9.40 -45.93
N LYS A 120 -22.07 -9.00 -45.52
CA LYS A 120 -22.79 -7.89 -46.17
C LYS A 120 -22.06 -6.58 -45.95
N ASP A 121 -22.06 -5.72 -46.97
CA ASP A 121 -21.47 -4.38 -46.89
C ASP A 121 -22.18 -3.52 -45.82
N GLY A 122 -21.41 -2.73 -45.08
CA GLY A 122 -21.92 -1.87 -44.00
C GLY A 122 -22.27 -2.59 -42.69
N SER A 123 -22.16 -3.92 -42.63
CA SER A 123 -22.55 -4.70 -41.44
C SER A 123 -21.70 -4.39 -40.20
N LYS A 124 -20.41 -4.08 -40.38
CA LYS A 124 -19.51 -3.71 -39.26
C LYS A 124 -19.88 -2.36 -38.65
N GLU A 125 -20.21 -1.40 -39.51
CA GLU A 125 -20.63 -0.05 -39.13
C GLU A 125 -21.98 -0.12 -38.42
N ALA A 126 -22.91 -0.93 -38.93
CA ALA A 126 -24.21 -1.15 -38.31
C ALA A 126 -24.10 -1.78 -36.92
N ILE A 127 -23.29 -2.85 -36.75
CA ILE A 127 -23.03 -3.44 -35.42
C ILE A 127 -22.39 -2.40 -34.49
N SER A 128 -21.40 -1.65 -34.98
CA SER A 128 -20.70 -0.68 -34.13
C SER A 128 -21.63 0.43 -33.67
N HIS A 129 -22.49 0.95 -34.56
CA HIS A 129 -23.51 1.93 -34.22
C HIS A 129 -24.51 1.35 -33.21
N TYR A 130 -25.01 0.13 -33.44
CA TYR A 130 -25.92 -0.53 -32.51
C TYR A 130 -25.32 -0.64 -31.10
N LEU A 131 -24.10 -1.16 -30.99
CA LEU A 131 -23.40 -1.29 -29.71
C LEU A 131 -23.17 0.06 -29.03
N ASP A 132 -22.77 1.08 -29.78
CA ASP A 132 -22.49 2.42 -29.23
C ASP A 132 -23.74 3.09 -28.63
N GLU A 133 -24.92 2.86 -29.22
CA GLU A 133 -26.18 3.49 -28.82
C GLU A 133 -26.99 2.67 -27.81
N ASN A 134 -26.87 1.34 -27.83
CA ASN A 134 -27.75 0.46 -27.04
C ASN A 134 -27.06 -0.22 -25.85
N TRP A 135 -25.73 -0.38 -25.88
CA TRP A 135 -25.01 -1.02 -24.79
C TRP A 135 -24.45 0.00 -23.82
N LYS A 136 -24.16 -0.44 -22.59
CA LYS A 136 -23.49 0.34 -21.55
C LYS A 136 -22.21 -0.38 -21.12
N PRO A 137 -21.13 0.35 -20.78
CA PRO A 137 -19.95 -0.27 -20.20
C PRO A 137 -20.28 -0.85 -18.82
N ASN A 138 -19.51 -1.86 -18.40
CA ASN A 138 -19.57 -2.34 -17.03
C ASN A 138 -18.93 -1.30 -16.10
N VAL A 139 -19.77 -0.59 -15.33
CA VAL A 139 -19.36 0.45 -14.37
C VAL A 139 -18.46 -0.07 -13.24
N THR A 140 -18.45 -1.38 -12.97
CA THR A 140 -17.55 -1.95 -11.95
C THR A 140 -16.10 -2.04 -12.39
N LEU A 141 -15.82 -1.86 -13.69
CA LEU A 141 -14.46 -1.87 -14.24
C LEU A 141 -13.77 -0.51 -14.11
N VAL A 142 -14.50 0.52 -13.68
CA VAL A 142 -13.91 1.84 -13.51
C VAL A 142 -14.15 2.38 -12.12
N ASP A 143 -13.05 2.75 -11.48
CA ASP A 143 -13.07 3.51 -10.24
C ASP A 143 -13.19 5.01 -10.58
N VAL A 144 -14.43 5.51 -10.56
CA VAL A 144 -14.75 6.91 -10.89
C VAL A 144 -14.11 7.88 -9.88
N ASP A 145 -14.02 7.49 -8.61
CA ASP A 145 -13.41 8.32 -7.56
C ASP A 145 -11.91 8.45 -7.83
N TRP A 146 -11.24 7.35 -8.17
CA TRP A 146 -9.84 7.35 -8.58
C TRP A 146 -9.61 8.19 -9.84
N GLU A 147 -10.40 7.95 -10.90
CA GLU A 147 -10.24 8.66 -12.18
C GLU A 147 -10.53 10.16 -12.08
N THR A 148 -11.43 10.57 -11.20
CA THR A 148 -11.73 12.00 -10.94
C THR A 148 -10.59 12.68 -10.19
N LYS A 149 -9.92 11.95 -9.30
CA LYS A 149 -8.79 12.44 -8.49
C LYS A 149 -7.45 12.41 -9.23
N ARG A 150 -7.37 11.77 -10.41
CA ARG A 150 -6.17 11.76 -11.25
C ARG A 150 -5.91 13.13 -11.86
N GLU A 151 -4.74 13.67 -11.57
CA GLU A 151 -4.26 14.96 -12.09
C GLU A 151 -3.55 14.83 -13.45
N ASP A 152 -3.18 13.62 -13.89
CA ASP A 152 -2.64 13.43 -15.23
C ASP A 152 -3.75 13.67 -16.26
N THR A 153 -3.43 14.46 -17.29
CA THR A 153 -4.37 15.11 -18.22
C THR A 153 -5.15 14.15 -19.15
N LYS A 154 -5.19 12.86 -18.82
CA LYS A 154 -5.99 11.85 -19.50
C LYS A 154 -6.76 11.06 -18.45
N ARG A 155 -7.97 11.56 -18.13
CA ARG A 155 -9.07 10.77 -17.53
C ARG A 155 -9.45 9.64 -18.49
N THR A 156 -8.58 8.64 -18.57
CA THR A 156 -8.73 7.46 -19.40
C THR A 156 -8.38 6.28 -18.51
N PRO A 157 -9.38 5.48 -18.08
CA PRO A 157 -9.10 4.27 -17.33
C PRO A 157 -8.21 3.36 -18.16
N ASP A 158 -7.37 2.58 -17.48
CA ASP A 158 -6.61 1.52 -18.13
C ASP A 158 -7.58 0.40 -18.51
N MET A 159 -7.74 0.17 -19.81
CA MET A 159 -8.58 -0.88 -20.36
C MET A 159 -7.73 -1.96 -21.07
N GLY A 160 -6.44 -2.04 -20.76
CA GLY A 160 -5.50 -3.06 -21.22
C GLY A 160 -5.69 -4.39 -20.51
N PHE A 161 -6.87 -4.97 -20.59
CA PHE A 161 -7.09 -6.36 -20.20
C PHE A 161 -7.83 -7.11 -21.29
N ASP A 162 -7.48 -8.39 -21.45
CA ASP A 162 -8.17 -9.33 -22.33
C ASP A 162 -9.14 -10.17 -21.50
N PRO A 163 -10.46 -10.11 -21.77
CA PRO A 163 -11.45 -10.94 -21.08
C PRO A 163 -11.18 -12.45 -21.20
N THR A 164 -10.49 -12.89 -22.25
CA THR A 164 -10.12 -14.29 -22.44
C THR A 164 -9.02 -14.71 -21.47
N ASP A 165 -8.08 -13.81 -21.15
CA ASP A 165 -7.06 -14.03 -20.12
C ASP A 165 -7.68 -14.06 -18.71
N VAL A 166 -8.69 -13.21 -18.47
CA VAL A 166 -9.47 -13.23 -17.22
C VAL A 166 -10.18 -14.58 -17.06
N ALA A 167 -10.93 -15.01 -18.08
CA ALA A 167 -11.61 -16.30 -18.07
C ALA A 167 -10.63 -17.48 -17.93
N ALA A 168 -9.45 -17.37 -18.54
CA ALA A 168 -8.40 -18.38 -18.44
C ALA A 168 -7.85 -18.44 -17.02
N THR A 169 -7.56 -17.30 -16.42
CA THR A 169 -7.07 -17.22 -15.04
C THR A 169 -8.08 -17.82 -14.06
N LEU A 170 -9.37 -17.48 -14.22
CA LEU A 170 -10.44 -18.05 -13.41
C LEU A 170 -10.57 -19.57 -13.61
N SER A 171 -10.49 -20.05 -14.85
CA SER A 171 -10.63 -21.48 -15.17
C SER A 171 -9.41 -22.30 -14.76
N ASP A 172 -8.21 -21.73 -14.85
CA ASP A 172 -6.94 -22.39 -14.55
C ASP A 172 -6.86 -22.81 -13.07
N GLN A 173 -7.51 -22.07 -12.17
CA GLN A 173 -7.63 -22.41 -10.75
C GLN A 173 -8.38 -23.73 -10.50
N PHE A 174 -9.19 -24.20 -11.46
CA PHE A 174 -9.98 -25.43 -11.34
C PHE A 174 -9.45 -26.56 -12.23
N LYS A 175 -8.33 -26.37 -12.94
CA LYS A 175 -7.74 -27.42 -13.80
C LYS A 175 -7.39 -28.71 -13.04
N SER A 176 -7.07 -28.60 -11.74
CA SER A 176 -6.78 -29.74 -10.87
C SER A 176 -8.05 -30.44 -10.34
N MET A 177 -9.23 -29.88 -10.56
CA MET A 177 -10.51 -30.44 -10.17
C MET A 177 -11.33 -30.77 -11.43
N PRO A 178 -11.26 -32.02 -11.93
CA PRO A 178 -12.06 -32.47 -13.07
C PRO A 178 -13.52 -32.63 -12.63
N LEU A 179 -14.21 -31.51 -12.48
CA LEU A 179 -15.64 -31.52 -12.20
C LEU A 179 -16.40 -31.38 -13.53
N PRO A 180 -17.34 -32.29 -13.83
CA PRO A 180 -18.17 -32.17 -15.02
C PRO A 180 -19.01 -30.88 -14.93
N SER A 181 -19.30 -30.27 -16.08
CA SER A 181 -20.31 -29.21 -16.15
C SER A 181 -21.60 -29.74 -15.49
N PRO A 182 -22.25 -29.03 -14.55
CA PRO A 182 -23.47 -29.47 -13.85
C PRO A 182 -24.57 -30.01 -14.76
N ASP A 183 -24.54 -29.60 -16.03
CA ASP A 183 -25.50 -29.86 -17.08
C ASP A 183 -24.90 -30.56 -18.32
N GLY A 184 -23.62 -30.93 -18.31
CA GLY A 184 -22.94 -31.50 -19.46
C GLY A 184 -22.86 -30.59 -20.69
N ARG A 185 -23.14 -29.28 -20.57
CA ARG A 185 -23.09 -28.35 -21.71
C ARG A 185 -21.64 -28.17 -22.17
N SER A 186 -21.43 -28.27 -23.48
CA SER A 186 -20.16 -27.86 -24.08
C SER A 186 -19.99 -26.36 -23.88
N LYS A 187 -18.85 -25.92 -23.34
CA LYS A 187 -18.48 -24.50 -23.30
C LYS A 187 -18.20 -24.04 -24.73
N LYS A 188 -18.99 -23.10 -25.25
CA LYS A 188 -18.95 -22.62 -26.64
C LYS A 188 -18.45 -21.18 -26.75
N CYS A 189 -18.61 -20.39 -25.70
CA CYS A 189 -18.14 -19.01 -25.64
C CYS A 189 -17.42 -18.70 -24.31
N ILE A 190 -16.69 -17.58 -24.26
CA ILE A 190 -15.97 -17.10 -23.08
C ILE A 190 -16.91 -16.89 -21.88
N MET A 191 -18.14 -16.45 -22.14
CA MET A 191 -19.14 -16.26 -21.09
C MET A 191 -19.56 -17.57 -20.43
N ASP A 192 -19.49 -18.71 -21.12
CA ASP A 192 -19.76 -20.02 -20.50
C ASP A 192 -18.70 -20.36 -19.44
N TYR A 193 -17.43 -20.01 -19.69
CA TYR A 193 -16.35 -20.20 -18.73
C TYR A 193 -16.50 -19.31 -17.50
N ILE A 194 -16.83 -18.03 -17.70
CA ILE A 194 -17.07 -17.07 -16.61
C ILE A 194 -18.31 -17.47 -15.80
N GLY A 195 -19.41 -17.83 -16.48
CA GLY A 195 -20.64 -18.29 -15.83
C GLY A 195 -20.40 -19.54 -14.99
N TYR A 196 -19.67 -20.52 -15.54
CA TYR A 196 -19.28 -21.73 -14.82
C TYR A 196 -18.48 -21.43 -13.54
N PHE A 197 -17.54 -20.48 -13.60
CA PHE A 197 -16.79 -20.05 -12.42
C PHE A 197 -17.71 -19.52 -11.31
N PHE A 198 -18.64 -18.60 -11.64
CA PHE A 198 -19.53 -18.00 -10.65
C PHE A 198 -20.57 -18.99 -10.11
N GLU A 199 -21.09 -19.89 -10.94
CA GLU A 199 -21.98 -20.96 -10.49
C GLU A 199 -21.25 -21.87 -9.49
N PHE A 200 -20.05 -22.32 -9.84
CA PHE A 200 -19.25 -23.17 -8.97
C PHE A 200 -18.89 -22.47 -7.65
N THR A 201 -18.47 -21.21 -7.73
CA THR A 201 -18.16 -20.39 -6.54
C THR A 201 -19.39 -20.24 -5.66
N THR A 202 -20.56 -19.99 -6.25
CA THR A 202 -21.82 -19.86 -5.51
C THR A 202 -22.20 -21.15 -4.80
N LEU A 203 -22.10 -22.30 -5.47
CA LEU A 203 -22.36 -23.61 -4.87
C LEU A 203 -21.37 -23.93 -3.74
N SER A 204 -20.11 -23.58 -3.92
CA SER A 204 -19.05 -23.76 -2.92
C SER A 204 -19.27 -22.87 -1.69
N VAL A 205 -19.60 -21.59 -1.88
CA VAL A 205 -19.96 -20.70 -0.78
C VAL A 205 -21.22 -21.19 -0.07
N ALA A 206 -22.22 -21.66 -0.80
CA ALA A 206 -23.45 -22.18 -0.21
C ALA A 206 -23.23 -23.44 0.65
N SER A 207 -22.31 -24.32 0.25
CA SER A 207 -21.94 -25.52 1.03
C SER A 207 -21.07 -25.19 2.24
N LEU A 208 -20.20 -24.18 2.11
CA LEU A 208 -19.25 -23.78 3.15
C LEU A 208 -19.75 -22.69 4.10
N LYS A 209 -20.87 -22.00 3.83
CA LYS A 209 -21.33 -20.81 4.59
C LYS A 209 -21.47 -20.97 6.10
N LYS A 210 -21.52 -22.22 6.62
CA LYS A 210 -21.55 -22.52 8.06
C LYS A 210 -20.16 -22.78 8.67
N GLN A 211 -19.14 -22.91 7.83
CA GLN A 211 -17.76 -23.24 8.16
C GLN A 211 -16.79 -22.09 7.83
N ILE A 212 -17.19 -21.16 6.97
CA ILE A 212 -16.41 -19.95 6.65
C ILE A 212 -16.99 -18.74 7.37
N MET A 213 -16.09 -17.85 7.80
CA MET A 213 -16.41 -16.53 8.31
C MET A 213 -15.61 -15.52 7.49
N ILE A 214 -16.29 -14.54 6.90
CA ILE A 214 -15.66 -13.51 6.08
C ILE A 214 -15.92 -12.15 6.72
N GLU A 215 -14.85 -11.39 6.97
CA GLU A 215 -14.90 -9.99 7.42
C GLU A 215 -14.34 -9.10 6.31
N ILE A 216 -15.03 -8.00 6.03
CA ILE A 216 -14.57 -6.98 5.07
C ILE A 216 -14.25 -5.72 5.88
N GLY A 217 -12.96 -5.50 6.13
CA GLY A 217 -12.44 -4.30 6.80
C GLY A 217 -11.88 -3.30 5.79
N LEU A 218 -12.03 -2.01 6.08
CA LEU A 218 -11.41 -0.93 5.32
C LEU A 218 -10.43 -0.19 6.22
N GLY A 219 -9.17 -0.08 5.81
CA GLY A 219 -8.15 0.62 6.58
C GLY A 219 -6.73 0.34 6.10
N GLU A 220 -5.77 0.90 6.82
CA GLU A 220 -4.34 0.66 6.62
C GLU A 220 -3.94 -0.66 7.33
N MET A 221 -3.04 -1.43 6.71
CA MET A 221 -2.70 -2.79 7.16
C MET A 221 -2.08 -2.83 8.56
N ALA A 222 -1.10 -1.97 8.85
CA ALA A 222 -0.42 -1.96 10.14
C ALA A 222 -1.35 -1.52 11.27
N ASP A 223 -2.18 -0.50 11.05
CA ASP A 223 -3.23 -0.08 12.01
C ASP A 223 -4.20 -1.24 12.30
N TYR A 224 -4.73 -1.89 11.26
CA TYR A 224 -5.65 -3.01 11.43
C TYR A 224 -5.00 -4.16 12.20
N MET A 225 -3.74 -4.51 11.88
CA MET A 225 -3.00 -5.57 12.55
C MET A 225 -2.70 -5.26 14.03
N GLU A 226 -2.33 -4.02 14.36
CA GLU A 226 -2.09 -3.62 15.76
C GLU A 226 -3.39 -3.61 16.57
N ARG A 227 -4.51 -3.16 15.98
CA ARG A 227 -5.83 -3.25 16.63
C ARG A 227 -6.25 -4.69 16.91
N ILE A 228 -5.93 -5.64 16.01
CA ILE A 228 -6.13 -7.08 16.28
C ILE A 228 -5.26 -7.52 17.45
N ARG A 229 -3.99 -7.15 17.43
CA ARG A 229 -3.01 -7.56 18.44
C ARG A 229 -3.40 -7.09 19.84
N TYR A 230 -3.78 -5.83 19.98
CA TYR A 230 -4.10 -5.20 21.26
C TYR A 230 -5.58 -5.21 21.60
N ASP A 231 -6.41 -5.85 20.78
CA ASP A 231 -7.86 -5.94 21.01
C ASP A 231 -8.54 -4.56 21.10
N ALA A 232 -8.08 -3.63 20.26
CA ALA A 232 -8.42 -2.20 20.31
C ALA A 232 -9.45 -1.80 19.24
N PHE A 233 -10.26 -2.74 18.74
CA PHE A 233 -11.37 -2.39 17.85
C PHE A 233 -12.53 -1.77 18.63
N GLU A 234 -13.11 -0.73 18.08
CA GLU A 234 -14.37 -0.13 18.57
C GLU A 234 -15.61 -0.96 18.20
N THR A 235 -15.41 -2.09 17.49
CA THR A 235 -16.47 -2.94 16.95
C THR A 235 -16.75 -4.15 17.84
N ALA A 236 -17.70 -4.98 17.42
CA ALA A 236 -17.98 -6.29 17.99
C ALA A 236 -16.77 -7.25 18.09
N ARG A 237 -15.59 -6.88 17.56
CA ARG A 237 -14.33 -7.61 17.66
C ARG A 237 -13.52 -7.27 18.92
N GLY A 238 -13.69 -6.06 19.46
CA GLY A 238 -12.91 -5.55 20.59
C GLY A 238 -13.52 -5.86 21.96
N SER A 239 -12.70 -5.77 23.01
CA SER A 239 -13.11 -5.94 24.42
C SER A 239 -14.12 -4.89 24.93
N SER A 240 -14.26 -3.75 24.24
CA SER A 240 -15.25 -2.71 24.54
C SER A 240 -16.65 -3.03 24.00
N ALA A 241 -16.81 -4.10 23.21
CA ALA A 241 -18.10 -4.56 22.74
C ALA A 241 -18.97 -4.99 23.94
N THR A 242 -20.13 -4.36 24.07
CA THR A 242 -21.12 -4.61 25.14
C THR A 242 -21.65 -6.05 25.19
N ASN A 243 -21.30 -6.90 24.21
CA ASN A 243 -21.59 -8.34 24.16
C ASN A 243 -20.30 -9.17 23.98
N SER A 244 -19.71 -9.64 25.08
CA SER A 244 -18.48 -10.44 25.09
C SER A 244 -18.53 -11.74 24.27
N ALA A 245 -19.73 -12.28 24.04
CA ALA A 245 -19.93 -13.52 23.28
C ALA A 245 -19.75 -13.35 21.75
N GLU A 246 -19.97 -12.14 21.21
CA GLU A 246 -19.73 -11.86 19.78
C GLU A 246 -18.25 -11.55 19.51
N ALA A 247 -17.57 -10.87 20.44
CA ALA A 247 -16.13 -10.59 20.36
C ALA A 247 -15.28 -11.85 20.40
N SER A 248 -15.67 -12.86 21.18
CA SER A 248 -14.94 -14.14 21.25
C SER A 248 -14.97 -14.97 19.95
N ARG A 249 -15.80 -14.60 18.97
CA ARG A 249 -15.93 -15.36 17.70
C ARG A 249 -14.86 -15.00 16.67
N TRP A 250 -14.24 -13.84 16.78
CA TRP A 250 -13.27 -13.36 15.79
C TRP A 250 -11.86 -13.83 16.14
N PRO A 251 -11.12 -14.45 15.20
CA PRO A 251 -9.76 -14.89 15.45
C PRO A 251 -8.84 -13.69 15.71
N ARG A 252 -7.93 -13.84 16.66
CA ARG A 252 -6.84 -12.88 16.94
C ARG A 252 -5.49 -13.36 16.43
N LYS A 253 -5.44 -14.63 16.04
CA LYS A 253 -4.26 -15.31 15.52
C LYS A 253 -4.65 -16.07 14.26
N TYR A 254 -3.68 -16.25 13.37
CA TYR A 254 -3.88 -16.82 12.05
C TYR A 254 -2.79 -17.83 11.73
N HIS A 255 -3.13 -18.89 11.01
CA HIS A 255 -2.11 -19.77 10.43
C HIS A 255 -1.43 -19.11 9.24
N VAL A 256 -2.18 -18.49 8.33
CA VAL A 256 -1.60 -17.83 7.15
C VAL A 256 -2.18 -16.44 7.02
N ILE A 257 -1.29 -15.45 6.82
CA ILE A 257 -1.67 -14.10 6.44
C ILE A 257 -1.17 -13.88 5.01
N HIS A 258 -2.10 -13.92 4.05
CA HIS A 258 -1.81 -13.68 2.64
C HIS A 258 -1.91 -12.19 2.33
N MET A 259 -0.78 -11.53 2.11
CA MET A 259 -0.70 -10.09 1.88
C MET A 259 -0.65 -9.71 0.39
N SER A 260 -0.67 -10.68 -0.54
CA SER A 260 -0.49 -10.40 -1.96
C SER A 260 0.79 -9.58 -2.19
N ASN A 261 0.69 -8.44 -2.87
CA ASN A 261 1.75 -7.46 -3.07
C ASN A 261 1.65 -6.22 -2.16
N VAL A 262 0.85 -6.25 -1.09
CA VAL A 262 0.75 -5.14 -0.11
C VAL A 262 2.12 -4.67 0.39
N PRO A 263 3.13 -5.55 0.66
CA PRO A 263 4.44 -5.10 1.11
C PRO A 263 5.14 -4.10 0.18
N ASP A 264 4.81 -4.08 -1.12
CA ASP A 264 5.34 -3.10 -2.08
C ASP A 264 4.98 -1.64 -1.72
N TYR A 265 3.92 -1.46 -0.92
CA TYR A 265 3.30 -0.16 -0.62
C TYR A 265 3.52 0.31 0.82
N VAL A 266 3.91 -0.60 1.73
CA VAL A 266 3.90 -0.34 3.18
C VAL A 266 5.27 -0.51 3.85
N GLY A 267 6.35 -0.60 3.05
CA GLY A 267 7.72 -0.71 3.58
C GLY A 267 8.26 -2.14 3.66
N GLY A 268 7.72 -3.02 2.82
CA GLY A 268 8.26 -4.35 2.58
C GLY A 268 8.22 -5.27 3.80
N PRO A 269 9.16 -6.22 3.91
CA PRO A 269 9.18 -7.21 4.98
C PRO A 269 9.33 -6.61 6.38
N LEU A 270 9.86 -5.39 6.55
CA LEU A 270 9.95 -4.78 7.87
C LEU A 270 8.57 -4.64 8.50
N THR A 271 7.63 -4.05 7.75
CA THR A 271 6.24 -3.88 8.19
C THR A 271 5.54 -5.23 8.32
N SER A 272 5.69 -6.12 7.33
CA SER A 272 5.10 -7.46 7.39
C SER A 272 5.54 -8.25 8.63
N PHE A 273 6.83 -8.17 9.00
CA PHE A 273 7.38 -8.92 10.13
C PHE A 273 7.02 -8.26 11.46
N LEU A 274 7.04 -6.93 11.55
CA LEU A 274 6.69 -6.22 12.79
C LEU A 274 5.20 -6.33 13.14
N TYR A 275 4.31 -6.33 12.15
CA TYR A 275 2.86 -6.28 12.38
C TYR A 275 2.16 -7.61 12.11
N GLY A 276 2.58 -8.33 11.07
CA GLY A 276 1.96 -9.61 10.69
C GLY A 276 2.44 -10.80 11.52
N ALA A 277 3.75 -10.96 11.73
CA ALA A 277 4.30 -12.11 12.43
C ALA A 277 3.76 -12.28 13.87
N PRO A 278 3.54 -11.20 14.66
CA PRO A 278 2.90 -11.31 15.97
C PRO A 278 1.48 -11.87 15.93
N LEU A 279 0.77 -11.77 14.82
CA LEU A 279 -0.59 -12.30 14.66
C LEU A 279 -0.62 -13.76 14.18
N LEU A 280 0.54 -14.39 14.00
CA LEU A 280 0.57 -15.78 13.59
C LEU A 280 0.40 -16.74 14.77
N GLU A 281 -0.26 -17.86 14.52
CA GLU A 281 -0.24 -19.05 15.38
C GLU A 281 1.16 -19.67 15.44
N SER A 282 1.34 -20.74 16.23
CA SER A 282 2.56 -21.56 16.18
C SER A 282 2.29 -22.87 15.45
N GLY A 283 3.26 -23.34 14.65
CA GLY A 283 3.17 -24.65 13.98
C GLY A 283 3.73 -24.63 12.55
N SER A 284 3.84 -25.81 11.95
CA SER A 284 4.26 -25.96 10.55
C SER A 284 3.24 -25.33 9.59
N GLY A 285 3.71 -24.76 8.47
CA GLY A 285 2.86 -24.11 7.47
C GLY A 285 2.17 -22.82 7.97
N THR A 286 2.58 -22.30 9.14
CA THR A 286 2.08 -21.04 9.67
C THR A 286 3.02 -19.91 9.30
N GLY A 287 2.55 -18.89 8.57
CA GLY A 287 3.44 -17.89 8.00
C GLY A 287 2.76 -16.71 7.30
N LEU A 288 3.61 -15.81 6.82
CA LEU A 288 3.27 -14.65 6.02
C LEU A 288 3.53 -14.97 4.55
N LEU A 289 2.55 -14.75 3.68
CA LEU A 289 2.69 -15.00 2.25
C LEU A 289 2.57 -13.69 1.46
N SER A 290 3.59 -13.37 0.68
CA SER A 290 3.59 -12.18 -0.18
C SER A 290 4.46 -12.34 -1.42
N CYS A 291 4.24 -11.49 -2.41
CA CYS A 291 5.05 -11.35 -3.61
C CYS A 291 5.32 -9.86 -3.91
N VAL A 292 6.11 -9.60 -4.95
CA VAL A 292 6.33 -8.27 -5.51
C VAL A 292 5.70 -8.20 -6.89
N LEU A 293 4.79 -7.25 -7.09
CA LEU A 293 4.12 -7.02 -8.39
C LEU A 293 4.24 -5.57 -8.87
N ARG A 294 4.53 -4.62 -7.98
CA ARG A 294 4.64 -3.20 -8.35
C ARG A 294 5.95 -2.88 -9.05
N ASN A 295 7.06 -3.35 -8.50
CA ASN A 295 8.42 -3.05 -8.96
C ASN A 295 9.31 -4.29 -9.14
N PRO A 296 8.84 -5.42 -9.72
CA PRO A 296 9.68 -6.60 -9.95
C PRO A 296 11.03 -6.32 -10.63
N PRO A 297 11.13 -5.41 -11.62
CA PRO A 297 12.40 -5.14 -12.31
C PRO A 297 13.51 -4.55 -11.44
N GLU A 298 13.18 -3.98 -10.29
CA GLU A 298 14.15 -3.32 -9.41
C GLU A 298 14.93 -4.29 -8.51
N TRP A 299 14.49 -5.56 -8.46
CA TRP A 299 15.03 -6.57 -7.54
C TRP A 299 15.81 -7.64 -8.29
N LYS A 300 17.12 -7.69 -8.04
CA LYS A 300 18.02 -8.70 -8.59
C LYS A 300 17.95 -10.04 -7.86
N SER A 301 17.54 -10.02 -6.59
CA SER A 301 17.44 -11.19 -5.73
C SER A 301 16.59 -10.91 -4.49
N LEU A 302 16.19 -11.96 -3.77
CA LEU A 302 15.53 -11.82 -2.48
C LEU A 302 16.43 -11.12 -1.46
N ASP A 303 17.73 -11.37 -1.53
CA ASP A 303 18.75 -10.71 -0.74
C ASP A 303 18.74 -9.18 -0.84
N GLN A 304 18.60 -8.65 -2.06
CA GLN A 304 18.57 -7.20 -2.28
C GLN A 304 17.28 -6.59 -1.70
N PHE A 305 16.17 -7.31 -1.84
CA PHE A 305 14.89 -6.90 -1.27
C PHE A 305 14.93 -6.86 0.27
N LEU A 306 15.54 -7.87 0.90
CA LEU A 306 15.76 -7.88 2.35
C LEU A 306 16.74 -6.77 2.77
N SER A 307 17.83 -6.58 2.02
CA SER A 307 18.82 -5.51 2.28
C SER A 307 18.16 -4.13 2.27
N GLU A 308 17.26 -3.88 1.32
CA GLU A 308 16.53 -2.64 1.21
C GLU A 308 15.61 -2.44 2.41
N TYR A 309 14.73 -3.38 2.73
CA TYR A 309 13.68 -3.10 3.71
C TYR A 309 14.07 -3.40 5.17
N LEU A 310 14.94 -4.37 5.42
CA LEU A 310 15.35 -4.79 6.78
C LEU A 310 16.73 -4.27 7.20
N LEU A 311 17.49 -3.71 6.26
CA LEU A 311 18.94 -3.47 6.43
C LEU A 311 19.66 -4.73 6.95
N MET A 312 19.21 -5.89 6.47
CA MET A 312 19.67 -7.24 6.78
C MET A 312 19.42 -8.12 5.57
N TYR A 313 20.27 -9.10 5.31
CA TYR A 313 20.10 -10.08 4.23
C TYR A 313 20.40 -11.52 4.67
N ASP A 314 21.12 -11.66 5.79
CA ASP A 314 21.43 -12.96 6.38
C ASP A 314 20.17 -13.58 6.99
N ARG A 315 19.83 -14.81 6.56
CA ARG A 315 18.58 -15.47 6.95
C ARG A 315 18.59 -15.89 8.42
N GLU A 316 19.72 -16.23 9.00
CA GLU A 316 19.80 -16.59 10.42
C GLU A 316 19.70 -15.35 11.32
N LEU A 317 20.29 -14.23 10.88
CA LEU A 317 20.11 -12.95 11.54
C LEU A 317 18.64 -12.51 11.50
N ILE A 318 17.99 -12.60 10.33
CA ILE A 318 16.55 -12.31 10.18
C ILE A 318 15.71 -13.22 11.06
N HIS A 319 16.00 -14.53 11.08
CA HIS A 319 15.32 -15.46 11.96
C HIS A 319 15.47 -15.07 13.43
N THR A 320 16.69 -14.77 13.87
CA THR A 320 16.97 -14.39 15.26
C THR A 320 16.31 -13.06 15.65
N HIS A 321 16.17 -12.13 14.69
CA HIS A 321 15.61 -10.81 14.95
C HIS A 321 14.10 -10.74 14.78
N PHE A 322 13.49 -11.53 13.90
CA PHE A 322 12.06 -11.40 13.57
C PHE A 322 11.25 -12.67 13.85
N GLY A 323 11.90 -13.79 14.19
CA GLY A 323 11.22 -15.06 14.44
C GLY A 323 10.51 -15.61 13.20
N VAL A 324 11.10 -15.38 12.03
CA VAL A 324 10.58 -15.88 10.75
C VAL A 324 11.68 -16.55 9.94
N ARG A 325 11.32 -17.59 9.18
CA ARG A 325 12.21 -18.29 8.25
C ARG A 325 11.54 -18.46 6.91
N LEU A 326 12.31 -18.40 5.83
CA LEU A 326 11.79 -18.71 4.52
C LEU A 326 11.44 -20.21 4.45
N SER A 327 10.20 -20.51 4.05
CA SER A 327 9.72 -21.89 3.92
C SER A 327 10.49 -22.64 2.86
N LYS A 328 10.69 -23.94 3.08
CA LYS A 328 11.23 -24.85 2.07
C LYS A 328 10.25 -25.11 0.92
N GLU A 329 8.96 -24.86 1.13
CA GLU A 329 7.91 -25.00 0.11
C GLU A 329 7.96 -23.89 -0.94
N THR A 330 8.49 -22.72 -0.58
CA THR A 330 8.70 -21.58 -1.48
C THR A 330 10.19 -21.20 -1.51
N PRO A 331 11.06 -22.06 -2.05
CA PRO A 331 12.49 -21.80 -2.06
C PRO A 331 12.84 -20.57 -2.93
N GLU A 332 14.01 -19.99 -2.68
CA GLU A 332 14.50 -18.87 -3.50
C GLU A 332 14.60 -19.27 -4.97
N MET A 333 14.12 -18.39 -5.85
CA MET A 333 14.06 -18.67 -7.28
C MET A 333 15.46 -18.55 -7.88
N ASN A 334 15.92 -19.60 -8.56
CA ASN A 334 17.18 -19.56 -9.30
C ASN A 334 16.94 -19.03 -10.73
N LEU A 335 17.23 -17.74 -10.93
CA LEU A 335 17.05 -17.05 -12.21
C LEU A 335 17.79 -17.70 -13.39
N ALA A 336 18.92 -18.39 -13.13
CA ALA A 336 19.65 -19.11 -14.18
C ALA A 336 18.88 -20.33 -14.72
N THR A 337 17.91 -20.85 -13.94
CA THR A 337 17.13 -22.06 -14.28
C THR A 337 15.74 -21.77 -14.82
N THR A 338 15.22 -20.55 -14.63
CA THR A 338 13.82 -20.19 -14.95
C THR A 338 13.64 -19.55 -16.32
N GLY A 339 14.73 -19.20 -17.01
CA GLY A 339 14.70 -18.58 -18.33
C GLY A 339 14.62 -17.04 -18.30
N PRO A 340 14.91 -16.38 -19.43
CA PRO A 340 14.91 -14.92 -19.52
C PRO A 340 13.51 -14.33 -19.31
N GLY A 341 13.43 -13.22 -18.55
CA GLY A 341 12.20 -12.44 -18.35
C GLY A 341 11.43 -12.71 -17.04
N LEU A 342 11.86 -13.68 -16.23
CA LEU A 342 11.30 -13.90 -14.89
C LEU A 342 12.03 -13.06 -13.84
N TYR A 343 11.27 -12.30 -13.06
CA TYR A 343 11.79 -11.54 -11.93
C TYR A 343 11.69 -12.38 -10.65
N PRO A 344 12.72 -12.38 -9.79
CA PRO A 344 12.85 -13.36 -8.70
C PRO A 344 11.73 -13.25 -7.65
N LEU A 345 11.07 -12.10 -7.56
CA LEU A 345 10.09 -11.81 -6.51
C LEU A 345 8.63 -11.80 -6.96
N ILE A 346 8.35 -12.14 -8.23
CA ILE A 346 6.96 -12.34 -8.70
C ILE A 346 6.27 -13.53 -8.00
N PRO A 347 6.93 -14.67 -7.76
CA PRO A 347 6.33 -15.76 -7.01
C PRO A 347 6.04 -15.39 -5.56
N TYR A 348 5.10 -16.11 -4.96
CA TYR A 348 4.81 -16.00 -3.54
C TYR A 348 5.92 -16.63 -2.69
N TYR A 349 6.37 -15.88 -1.69
CA TYR A 349 7.32 -16.33 -0.67
C TYR A 349 6.62 -16.48 0.68
N LEU A 350 6.67 -17.68 1.25
CA LEU A 350 6.14 -17.99 2.57
C LEU A 350 7.24 -17.79 3.61
N TRP A 351 7.03 -16.85 4.53
CA TRP A 351 7.86 -16.64 5.72
C TRP A 351 7.17 -17.28 6.92
N GLU A 352 7.63 -18.47 7.28
CA GLU A 352 7.09 -19.26 8.38
C GLU A 352 7.48 -18.67 9.73
N LYS A 353 6.54 -18.67 10.67
CA LYS A 353 6.83 -18.32 12.05
C LYS A 353 7.74 -19.40 12.64
N SER A 354 8.91 -18.98 13.10
CA SER A 354 9.90 -19.85 13.71
C SER A 354 10.23 -19.29 15.10
N PRO A 355 9.86 -19.99 16.19
CA PRO A 355 10.16 -19.52 17.54
C PRO A 355 11.66 -19.25 17.70
N VAL A 356 11.99 -18.04 18.13
CA VAL A 356 13.35 -17.72 18.58
C VAL A 356 13.42 -18.14 20.03
N GLU A 357 14.22 -19.15 20.34
CA GLU A 357 14.61 -19.38 21.72
C GLU A 357 15.22 -18.08 22.23
N ARG A 358 14.76 -17.58 23.39
CA ARG A 358 15.39 -16.46 24.12
C ARG A 358 16.82 -16.88 24.45
N SER A 359 17.68 -16.69 23.48
CA SER A 359 19.10 -16.86 23.57
C SER A 359 19.62 -15.56 24.13
N GLY A 360 20.66 -15.63 24.95
CA GLY A 360 21.16 -14.43 25.58
C GLY A 360 21.69 -13.45 24.52
N LEU A 361 22.06 -12.27 25.00
CA LEU A 361 22.59 -11.16 24.19
C LEU A 361 23.73 -11.58 23.25
N GLU A 362 24.41 -12.71 23.53
CA GLU A 362 25.46 -13.28 22.69
C GLU A 362 25.01 -13.73 21.29
N LYS A 363 23.73 -14.07 21.09
CA LYS A 363 23.20 -14.43 19.76
C LYS A 363 22.62 -13.24 19.00
N LEU A 364 22.51 -12.08 19.65
CA LEU A 364 22.04 -10.83 19.06
C LEU A 364 23.21 -10.00 18.53
N MET A 365 22.91 -8.92 17.80
CA MET A 365 23.97 -7.98 17.39
C MET A 365 24.68 -7.39 18.61
N SER A 366 26.01 -7.26 18.52
CA SER A 366 26.80 -6.49 19.47
C SER A 366 26.30 -5.04 19.54
N ARG A 367 26.54 -4.34 20.65
CA ARG A 367 26.10 -2.94 20.83
C ARG A 367 26.45 -2.03 19.64
N PRO A 368 27.69 -2.02 19.11
CA PRO A 368 28.02 -1.14 17.99
C PRO A 368 27.25 -1.50 16.71
N ALA A 369 27.08 -2.80 16.42
CA ALA A 369 26.33 -3.25 15.26
C ALA A 369 24.83 -2.92 15.38
N PHE A 370 24.25 -3.12 16.58
CA PHE A 370 22.88 -2.75 16.89
C PHE A 370 22.62 -1.25 16.72
N PHE A 371 23.47 -0.39 17.30
CA PHE A 371 23.33 1.06 17.17
C PHE A 371 23.49 1.51 15.71
N LYS A 372 24.45 0.94 14.97
CA LYS A 372 24.57 1.19 13.51
C LYS A 372 23.28 0.85 12.79
N TRP A 373 22.72 -0.33 13.05
CA TRP A 373 21.50 -0.82 12.39
C TRP A 373 20.26 0.03 12.72
N MET A 374 20.09 0.44 13.99
CA MET A 374 18.99 1.32 14.40
C MET A 374 19.14 2.73 13.83
N TYR A 375 20.34 3.32 13.87
CA TYR A 375 20.56 4.63 13.26
C TYR A 375 20.41 4.60 11.74
N ALA A 376 20.79 3.50 11.08
CA ALA A 376 20.58 3.36 9.65
C ALA A 376 19.08 3.32 9.29
N HIS A 377 18.25 2.64 10.08
CA HIS A 377 16.79 2.69 9.93
C HIS A 377 16.23 4.10 10.12
N PHE A 378 16.62 4.77 11.19
CA PHE A 378 16.19 6.15 11.48
C PHE A 378 16.56 7.09 10.32
N LEU A 379 17.82 7.07 9.88
CA LEU A 379 18.29 7.88 8.76
C LEU A 379 17.58 7.52 7.44
N LYS A 380 17.26 6.24 7.21
CA LYS A 380 16.53 5.81 6.02
C LYS A 380 15.09 6.33 5.98
N ILE A 381 14.41 6.36 7.13
CA ILE A 381 13.05 6.89 7.29
C ILE A 381 13.05 8.41 7.08
N CYS A 382 13.97 9.10 7.74
CA CYS A 382 14.03 10.57 7.74
C CYS A 382 14.61 11.15 6.44
N LEU A 383 15.58 10.48 5.83
CA LEU A 383 16.35 10.93 4.67
C LEU A 383 16.35 9.88 3.54
N PRO A 384 15.17 9.48 3.02
CA PRO A 384 15.10 8.53 1.93
C PRO A 384 15.92 9.01 0.72
N HIS A 385 16.46 8.04 -0.03
CA HIS A 385 17.09 8.34 -1.32
C HIS A 385 16.03 8.74 -2.35
N LEU A 386 16.46 9.43 -3.39
CA LEU A 386 15.60 9.85 -4.49
C LEU A 386 14.85 8.67 -5.13
N ARG A 387 13.58 8.87 -5.41
CA ARG A 387 12.71 7.92 -6.13
C ARG A 387 12.04 8.67 -7.29
N PRO A 388 12.43 8.45 -8.55
CA PRO A 388 11.81 9.19 -9.65
C PRO A 388 10.33 8.83 -9.79
N PHE A 389 9.43 9.79 -9.48
CA PHE A 389 7.98 9.57 -9.56
C PHE A 389 7.47 9.25 -10.97
N THR A 390 8.26 9.57 -12.00
CA THR A 390 7.99 9.21 -13.40
C THR A 390 8.28 7.74 -13.71
N SER A 391 8.90 6.99 -12.79
CA SER A 391 9.18 5.57 -12.98
C SER A 391 7.94 4.73 -12.70
N PHE A 392 7.53 3.92 -13.68
CA PHE A 392 6.46 2.93 -13.53
C PHE A 392 6.81 1.84 -12.51
N THR A 393 8.10 1.63 -12.23
CA THR A 393 8.64 0.63 -11.29
C THR A 393 9.15 1.26 -9.99
N MET A 394 8.68 2.47 -9.65
CA MET A 394 9.13 3.17 -8.45
C MET A 394 8.94 2.34 -7.18
N VAL A 395 10.04 2.17 -6.43
CA VAL A 395 10.08 1.59 -5.08
C VAL A 395 9.61 2.66 -4.09
N TYR A 396 8.64 2.32 -3.25
CA TYR A 396 8.12 3.25 -2.25
C TYR A 396 8.97 3.28 -0.98
N ALA A 397 9.06 4.45 -0.34
CA ALA A 397 9.63 4.65 0.99
C ALA A 397 8.57 5.23 1.96
N PRO A 398 7.53 4.46 2.30
CA PRO A 398 6.35 4.94 3.03
C PRO A 398 6.55 4.97 4.56
N LEU A 399 7.71 4.54 5.06
CA LEU A 399 7.95 4.37 6.48
C LEU A 399 8.04 5.74 7.19
N ASN A 400 7.58 5.78 8.43
CA ASN A 400 7.64 6.93 9.33
C ASN A 400 8.17 6.52 10.72
N LEU A 401 8.29 7.49 11.62
CA LEU A 401 8.89 7.26 12.94
C LEU A 401 8.06 6.36 13.87
N THR A 402 6.78 6.11 13.62
CA THR A 402 6.01 5.14 14.43
C THR A 402 6.46 3.71 14.17
N VAL A 403 6.81 3.35 12.93
CA VAL A 403 7.41 2.05 12.61
C VAL A 403 8.77 1.89 13.31
N PHE A 404 9.53 2.98 13.46
CA PHE A 404 10.79 2.95 14.21
C PHE A 404 10.58 2.70 15.72
N LEU A 405 9.56 3.31 16.33
CA LEU A 405 9.19 3.03 17.72
C LEU A 405 8.65 1.60 17.92
N ARG A 406 7.90 1.09 16.93
CA ARG A 406 7.48 -0.31 16.90
C ARG A 406 8.68 -1.25 16.81
N LEU A 407 9.68 -0.93 15.99
CA LEU A 407 10.95 -1.67 15.90
C LEU A 407 11.71 -1.64 17.23
N ILE A 408 11.80 -0.49 17.91
CA ILE A 408 12.40 -0.38 19.26
C ILE A 408 11.69 -1.30 20.25
N SER A 409 10.36 -1.29 20.26
CA SER A 409 9.56 -2.15 21.15
C SER A 409 9.80 -3.63 20.84
N HIS A 410 9.86 -3.98 19.55
CA HIS A 410 10.16 -5.33 19.09
C HIS A 410 11.53 -5.82 19.55
N VAL A 411 12.59 -5.02 19.40
CA VAL A 411 13.94 -5.44 19.83
C VAL A 411 14.09 -5.48 21.34
N ALA A 412 13.31 -4.69 22.09
CA ALA A 412 13.20 -4.85 23.54
C ALA A 412 12.63 -6.23 23.90
N ASP A 413 11.55 -6.66 23.24
CA ASP A 413 10.95 -7.99 23.43
C ASP A 413 11.90 -9.14 23.07
N LEU A 414 12.83 -8.92 22.13
CA LEU A 414 13.90 -9.88 21.80
C LEU A 414 14.94 -10.03 22.92
N GLY A 415 15.05 -9.05 23.83
CA GLY A 415 15.99 -9.09 24.95
C GLY A 415 17.16 -8.09 24.86
N TYR A 416 17.11 -7.09 23.97
CA TYR A 416 18.11 -6.02 23.99
C TYR A 416 18.04 -5.21 25.31
N PRO A 417 19.18 -4.81 25.91
CA PRO A 417 19.16 -4.13 27.20
C PRO A 417 18.42 -2.79 27.18
N ALA A 418 17.50 -2.59 28.13
CA ALA A 418 16.72 -1.35 28.26
C ALA A 418 17.57 -0.07 28.26
N HIS A 419 18.74 -0.09 28.92
CA HIS A 419 19.64 1.07 28.96
C HIS A 419 20.28 1.39 27.59
N TRP A 420 20.42 0.41 26.68
CA TRP A 420 20.85 0.66 25.30
C TRP A 420 19.75 1.37 24.52
N LEU A 421 18.52 0.88 24.64
CA LEU A 421 17.35 1.45 23.95
C LEU A 421 17.04 2.87 24.46
N SER A 422 17.12 3.08 25.78
CA SER A 422 16.96 4.41 26.36
C SER A 422 18.06 5.37 25.94
N ALA A 423 19.31 4.92 25.78
CA ALA A 423 20.39 5.78 25.29
C ALA A 423 20.18 6.15 23.81
N LEU A 424 19.75 5.19 22.98
CA LEU A 424 19.38 5.42 21.59
C LEU A 424 18.27 6.47 21.47
N ILE A 425 17.18 6.32 22.25
CA ILE A 425 16.07 7.28 22.29
C ILE A 425 16.55 8.66 22.74
N GLY A 426 17.40 8.72 23.78
CA GLY A 426 17.96 9.97 24.29
C GLY A 426 18.71 10.76 23.22
N SER A 427 19.65 10.12 22.51
CA SER A 427 20.41 10.77 21.43
C SER A 427 19.51 11.29 20.30
N LEU A 428 18.49 10.53 19.91
CA LEU A 428 17.53 10.95 18.88
C LEU A 428 16.64 12.11 19.34
N CYS A 429 16.23 12.14 20.61
CA CYS A 429 15.47 13.25 21.20
C CYS A 429 16.32 14.52 21.37
N GLU A 430 17.61 14.36 21.68
CA GLU A 430 18.57 15.47 21.75
C GLU A 430 18.83 16.07 20.36
N GLY A 431 18.71 15.25 19.32
CA GLY A 431 18.87 15.65 17.92
C GLY A 431 20.31 15.51 17.42
N GLU A 432 21.13 14.71 18.10
CA GLU A 432 22.52 14.46 17.72
C GLU A 432 22.84 12.98 17.91
N ILE A 433 23.42 12.36 16.88
CA ILE A 433 23.83 10.96 16.92
C ILE A 433 25.30 10.83 16.56
N THR A 434 26.00 9.88 17.18
CA THR A 434 27.36 9.49 16.75
C THR A 434 27.31 8.07 16.22
N THR A 435 27.63 7.90 14.93
CA THR A 435 27.38 6.62 14.24
C THR A 435 28.33 6.38 13.06
N THR A 436 28.43 5.10 12.67
CA THR A 436 29.08 4.61 11.45
C THR A 436 28.07 4.31 10.34
N ALA A 437 26.78 4.53 10.59
CA ALA A 437 25.71 4.44 9.60
C ALA A 437 25.62 5.72 8.76
N ARG A 438 24.99 5.62 7.58
CA ARG A 438 24.68 6.75 6.70
C ARG A 438 23.27 6.60 6.14
N ALA A 439 22.69 7.74 5.74
CA ALA A 439 21.45 7.71 4.96
C ALA A 439 21.68 6.99 3.62
N PRO A 440 20.64 6.39 3.01
CA PRO A 440 20.79 5.67 1.75
C PRO A 440 21.35 6.54 0.63
N ARG A 441 22.33 5.98 -0.10
CA ARG A 441 23.04 6.64 -1.22
C ARG A 441 22.64 6.12 -2.59
N ASN A 442 21.80 5.11 -2.61
CA ASN A 442 21.37 4.42 -3.80
C ASN A 442 19.85 4.29 -3.78
N PHE A 443 19.29 4.10 -4.97
CA PHE A 443 17.88 3.79 -5.13
C PHE A 443 17.51 2.58 -4.27
N VAL A 444 18.01 1.38 -4.56
CA VAL A 444 17.83 0.20 -3.70
C VAL A 444 19.16 -0.22 -3.07
N LEU A 445 19.11 -0.65 -1.82
CA LEU A 445 20.28 -1.14 -1.10
C LEU A 445 20.58 -2.61 -1.43
N ASP A 446 21.87 -2.95 -1.43
CA ASP A 446 22.40 -4.31 -1.54
C ASP A 446 23.20 -4.71 -0.30
N LYS A 447 23.69 -5.96 -0.30
CA LYS A 447 24.47 -6.53 0.82
C LYS A 447 25.69 -5.69 1.17
N ALA A 448 26.43 -5.24 0.16
CA ALA A 448 27.68 -4.51 0.36
C ALA A 448 27.42 -3.17 1.05
N GLN A 449 26.31 -2.51 0.71
CA GLN A 449 25.90 -1.26 1.34
C GLN A 449 25.42 -1.44 2.78
N VAL A 450 24.69 -2.52 3.07
CA VAL A 450 24.28 -2.87 4.44
C VAL A 450 25.51 -3.14 5.34
N ASP A 451 26.47 -3.89 4.82
CA ASP A 451 27.67 -4.25 5.58
C ASP A 451 28.64 -3.09 5.75
N LYS A 452 28.64 -2.12 4.82
CA LYS A 452 29.58 -0.99 4.82
C LYS A 452 29.58 -0.27 6.17
N ILE A 453 30.74 -0.18 6.80
CA ILE A 453 30.98 0.58 8.03
C ILE A 453 31.71 1.87 7.64
N HIS A 454 31.07 3.02 7.84
CA HIS A 454 31.72 4.31 7.60
C HIS A 454 32.53 4.75 8.82
N PRO A 455 33.47 5.70 8.66
CA PRO A 455 34.10 6.36 9.81
C PRO A 455 33.04 6.94 10.75
N SER A 456 33.25 6.74 12.06
CA SER A 456 32.36 7.27 13.09
C SER A 456 32.31 8.80 12.98
N ARG A 457 31.10 9.34 12.96
CA ARG A 457 30.85 10.78 12.86
C ARG A 457 29.67 11.18 13.71
N THR A 458 29.75 12.36 14.31
CA THR A 458 28.64 13.04 14.96
C THR A 458 27.83 13.79 13.91
N MET A 459 26.53 13.52 13.86
CA MET A 459 25.59 14.03 12.85
C MET A 459 24.38 14.62 13.56
N SER A 460 23.91 15.78 13.08
CA SER A 460 22.64 16.36 13.49
C SER A 460 21.47 15.61 12.87
N VAL A 461 20.52 15.22 13.73
CA VAL A 461 19.18 14.74 13.37
C VAL A 461 18.09 15.63 14.00
N LYS A 462 18.49 16.83 14.43
CA LYS A 462 17.62 17.83 15.06
C LYS A 462 16.33 18.16 14.29
N PRO A 463 16.28 18.14 12.94
CA PRO A 463 15.05 18.39 12.21
C PRO A 463 13.87 17.48 12.60
N TRP A 464 14.13 16.26 13.08
CA TRP A 464 13.11 15.29 13.49
C TRP A 464 12.97 15.13 15.01
N ALA A 465 13.82 15.79 15.80
CA ALA A 465 13.86 15.59 17.25
C ALA A 465 12.54 16.00 17.95
N ALA A 466 11.89 17.06 17.44
CA ALA A 466 10.59 17.51 17.97
C ALA A 466 9.48 16.49 17.72
N GLU A 467 9.40 15.94 16.50
CA GLU A 467 8.47 14.84 16.19
C GLU A 467 8.79 13.63 17.07
N PHE A 468 10.05 13.19 17.08
CA PHE A 468 10.45 11.97 17.76
C PHE A 468 10.18 12.02 19.27
N SER A 469 10.51 13.13 19.96
CA SER A 469 10.22 13.30 21.38
C SER A 469 8.72 13.37 21.68
N THR A 470 7.92 13.94 20.77
CA THR A 470 6.45 13.92 20.85
C THR A 470 5.94 12.48 20.76
N LEU A 471 6.37 11.72 19.74
CA LEU A 471 5.94 10.34 19.54
C LEU A 471 6.39 9.43 20.68
N VAL A 472 7.61 9.56 21.19
CA VAL A 472 8.09 8.80 22.36
C VAL A 472 7.22 9.08 23.59
N THR A 473 6.75 10.32 23.76
CA THR A 473 5.85 10.69 24.86
C THR A 473 4.50 10.00 24.72
N LEU A 474 3.93 9.96 23.51
CA LEU A 474 2.67 9.24 23.22
C LEU A 474 2.82 7.72 23.35
N TRP A 475 3.95 7.16 22.95
CA TRP A 475 4.23 5.72 22.96
C TRP A 475 4.74 5.19 24.30
N ARG A 476 5.00 6.08 25.27
CA ARG A 476 5.67 5.73 26.52
C ARG A 476 5.05 4.55 27.25
N GLU A 477 3.72 4.43 27.24
CA GLU A 477 2.99 3.35 27.90
C GLU A 477 3.05 2.01 27.13
N LEU A 478 3.39 2.05 25.84
CA LEU A 478 3.52 0.86 24.99
C LEU A 478 4.96 0.33 24.94
N LEU A 479 5.95 1.11 25.39
CA LEU A 479 7.34 0.66 25.45
C LEU A 479 7.53 -0.38 26.57
N PRO A 480 8.07 -1.57 26.29
CA PRO A 480 8.23 -2.64 27.29
C PRO A 480 9.41 -2.41 28.26
N PHE A 481 9.89 -1.17 28.40
CA PHE A 481 11.02 -0.79 29.25
C PHE A 481 10.92 0.67 29.71
N GLY A 482 11.59 0.98 30.83
CA GLY A 482 11.66 2.35 31.35
C GLY A 482 12.69 3.23 30.63
N LEU A 483 12.38 4.51 30.48
CA LEU A 483 13.27 5.52 29.90
C LEU A 483 14.09 6.21 31.00
N LEU A 484 15.40 6.31 30.79
CA LEU A 484 16.34 7.11 31.60
C LEU A 484 16.45 8.55 31.10
N TYR A 485 15.99 8.83 29.88
CA TYR A 485 16.02 10.16 29.29
C TYR A 485 14.93 11.05 29.90
N GLY A 486 15.33 12.16 30.53
CA GLY A 486 14.42 13.07 31.23
C GLY A 486 13.91 14.26 30.40
N GLY A 487 14.38 14.43 29.16
CA GLY A 487 14.07 15.60 28.32
C GLY A 487 12.77 15.50 27.50
N LEU A 488 11.91 14.54 27.80
CA LEU A 488 10.62 14.40 27.11
C LEU A 488 9.66 15.52 27.52
N PRO A 489 8.79 16.00 26.61
CA PRO A 489 7.72 16.92 26.97
C PRO A 489 6.74 16.26 27.96
N ALA A 490 5.97 17.10 28.66
CA ALA A 490 4.84 16.61 29.44
C ALA A 490 3.77 16.05 28.50
N TYR A 491 3.06 15.01 28.94
CA TYR A 491 2.01 14.39 28.12
C TYR A 491 0.88 15.39 27.79
N GLU A 492 0.56 16.25 28.76
CA GLU A 492 -0.46 17.30 28.65
C GLU A 492 -0.07 18.41 27.66
N SER A 493 1.23 18.53 27.33
CA SER A 493 1.74 19.49 26.36
C SER A 493 1.82 18.94 24.93
N VAL A 494 1.27 17.75 24.68
CA VAL A 494 1.16 17.19 23.33
C VAL A 494 -0.25 17.42 22.81
N THR A 495 -0.36 17.94 21.58
CA THR A 495 -1.62 18.32 20.95
C THR A 495 -1.67 17.81 19.51
N GLU A 496 -2.87 17.42 19.06
CA GLU A 496 -3.16 17.17 17.65
C GLU A 496 -3.46 18.49 16.97
N TYR A 497 -2.66 18.81 15.97
CA TYR A 497 -2.78 20.02 15.16
C TYR A 497 -3.33 19.65 13.79
N SER A 498 -4.30 20.45 13.31
CA SER A 498 -4.78 20.35 11.94
C SER A 498 -4.53 21.65 11.19
N ILE A 499 -3.94 21.55 9.99
CA ILE A 499 -3.63 22.69 9.13
C ILE A 499 -4.28 22.48 7.77
N LYS A 500 -5.12 23.45 7.36
CA LYS A 500 -5.76 23.45 6.04
C LYS A 500 -4.97 24.27 5.02
N PHE A 501 -4.59 23.64 3.91
CA PHE A 501 -3.90 24.31 2.82
C PHE A 501 -4.91 24.95 1.84
N PRO A 502 -4.69 26.22 1.44
CA PRO A 502 -5.59 26.91 0.51
C PRO A 502 -5.49 26.36 -0.92
N GLU A 503 -4.30 25.94 -1.34
CA GLU A 503 -4.01 25.37 -2.65
C GLU A 503 -2.94 24.28 -2.54
N VAL A 504 -3.16 23.18 -3.24
CA VAL A 504 -2.16 22.12 -3.45
C VAL A 504 -2.22 21.80 -4.93
N HIS A 505 -1.13 22.08 -5.64
CA HIS A 505 -1.01 21.80 -7.06
C HIS A 505 0.16 20.85 -7.24
N GLY A 506 -0.05 19.62 -7.71
CA GLY A 506 1.07 18.85 -8.22
C GLY A 506 0.79 17.38 -8.42
N PHE A 507 1.37 16.88 -9.52
CA PHE A 507 1.11 15.54 -10.03
C PHE A 507 1.50 14.44 -9.05
N GLY A 508 0.74 13.34 -9.07
CA GLY A 508 1.09 12.12 -8.35
C GLY A 508 0.84 12.18 -6.84
N LEU A 509 -0.22 12.87 -6.39
CA LEU A 509 -0.63 12.91 -4.97
C LEU A 509 -1.00 11.55 -4.38
N HIS A 510 -1.26 10.55 -5.22
CA HIS A 510 -1.47 9.17 -4.80
C HIS A 510 -0.18 8.44 -4.38
N VAL A 511 0.99 9.01 -4.70
CA VAL A 511 2.30 8.46 -4.32
C VAL A 511 2.63 8.90 -2.91
N THR A 512 2.72 7.99 -1.94
CA THR A 512 2.93 8.30 -0.51
C THR A 512 4.38 8.69 -0.18
N HIS A 513 4.90 9.75 -0.79
CA HIS A 513 6.24 10.31 -0.54
C HIS A 513 6.15 11.78 -0.17
N PHE A 514 5.45 12.07 0.92
CA PHE A 514 5.27 13.43 1.40
C PHE A 514 5.68 13.57 2.86
N MET A 515 6.07 14.78 3.25
CA MET A 515 6.32 15.18 4.63
C MET A 515 5.87 16.64 4.83
N PRO A 516 5.23 16.99 5.95
CA PRO A 516 5.19 18.37 6.40
C PRO A 516 6.60 18.84 6.78
N MET A 517 7.05 19.92 6.15
CA MET A 517 8.30 20.59 6.45
C MET A 517 8.01 22.01 6.93
N PHE A 518 8.41 22.30 8.16
CA PHE A 518 8.33 23.62 8.77
C PHE A 518 9.66 24.31 8.63
N TRP A 519 9.64 25.57 8.19
CA TRP A 519 10.84 26.31 7.83
C TRP A 519 10.78 27.75 8.31
N ASN A 520 11.84 28.23 8.98
CA ASN A 520 12.00 29.62 9.36
C ASN A 520 12.50 30.45 8.16
N GLN A 521 11.57 30.83 7.29
CA GLN A 521 11.90 31.59 6.08
C GLN A 521 12.38 33.01 6.37
N ASN A 522 11.87 33.61 7.44
CA ASN A 522 12.22 34.99 7.83
C ASN A 522 13.71 35.10 8.19
N ALA A 523 14.25 34.14 8.94
CA ALA A 523 15.64 34.16 9.36
C ALA A 523 16.62 33.58 8.32
N PHE A 524 16.19 32.61 7.50
CA PHE A 524 17.11 31.83 6.64
C PHE A 524 16.78 31.87 5.14
N GLY A 525 15.79 32.66 4.73
CA GLY A 525 15.34 32.73 3.34
C GLY A 525 14.58 31.47 2.90
N ARG A 526 14.29 31.35 1.61
CA ARG A 526 13.49 30.23 1.07
C ARG A 526 14.28 28.91 1.10
N PRO A 527 13.62 27.78 1.40
CA PRO A 527 14.27 26.48 1.33
C PRO A 527 14.68 26.14 -0.12
N ALA A 528 15.92 25.68 -0.27
CA ALA A 528 16.46 25.26 -1.56
C ALA A 528 15.72 24.01 -2.07
N GLN A 529 15.44 23.97 -3.37
CA GLN A 529 14.64 22.92 -4.00
C GLN A 529 15.51 21.78 -4.54
N GLY A 530 14.96 20.57 -4.59
CA GLY A 530 15.60 19.41 -5.17
C GLY A 530 16.66 18.74 -4.29
N PRO A 531 17.29 17.65 -4.77
CA PRO A 531 18.30 16.89 -4.02
C PRO A 531 19.55 17.69 -3.67
N GLU A 532 20.03 18.52 -4.60
CA GLU A 532 21.20 19.38 -4.38
C GLU A 532 20.87 20.54 -3.42
N GLY A 533 19.58 20.82 -3.18
CA GLY A 533 19.08 21.80 -2.24
C GLY A 533 18.73 21.17 -0.88
N SER A 534 17.43 20.95 -0.63
CA SER A 534 16.91 20.56 0.68
C SER A 534 17.48 19.25 1.23
N ARG A 535 17.65 18.21 0.38
CA ARG A 535 18.23 16.93 0.85
C ARG A 535 19.66 17.09 1.29
N SER A 536 20.50 17.69 0.44
CA SER A 536 21.91 17.97 0.73
C SER A 536 22.05 18.78 2.02
N LEU A 537 21.17 19.77 2.22
CA LEU A 537 21.15 20.58 3.43
C LEU A 537 20.79 19.79 4.69
N LEU A 538 19.89 18.82 4.61
CA LEU A 538 19.47 18.01 5.75
C LEU A 538 20.43 16.83 6.03
N LEU A 539 21.27 16.46 5.07
CA LEU A 539 22.33 15.46 5.25
C LEU A 539 23.51 16.07 6.01
N ASP A 540 23.82 15.53 7.19
CA ASP A 540 24.98 15.93 7.99
C ASP A 540 26.13 14.91 7.91
N ASP A 541 26.40 14.37 6.73
CA ASP A 541 27.50 13.44 6.47
C ASP A 541 28.53 14.02 5.49
N GLU A 542 29.36 13.16 4.89
CA GLU A 542 30.33 13.58 3.88
C GLU A 542 29.74 13.93 2.49
N GLU A 543 28.48 13.62 2.22
CA GLU A 543 27.80 13.92 0.95
C GLU A 543 26.84 15.11 1.03
N GLY A 544 26.52 15.59 2.23
CA GLY A 544 25.68 16.75 2.47
C GLY A 544 26.41 18.10 2.53
N ASP A 545 25.63 19.16 2.74
CA ASP A 545 26.16 20.51 2.91
C ASP A 545 26.79 20.68 4.30
N THR A 546 28.10 20.89 4.29
CA THR A 546 28.94 21.04 5.48
C THR A 546 29.21 22.48 5.88
N SER A 547 28.61 23.45 5.17
CA SER A 547 28.73 24.88 5.49
C SER A 547 28.18 25.18 6.89
N ASP A 548 28.72 26.22 7.53
CA ASP A 548 28.23 26.64 8.84
C ASP A 548 26.78 27.15 8.78
N ASN A 549 26.35 27.65 7.63
CA ASN A 549 24.95 28.00 7.39
C ASN A 549 24.05 26.76 7.41
N ALA A 550 24.42 25.68 6.72
CA ALA A 550 23.64 24.44 6.72
C ALA A 550 23.57 23.81 8.13
N LYS A 551 24.66 23.84 8.89
CA LYS A 551 24.66 23.42 10.30
C LYS A 551 23.66 24.21 11.14
N LYS A 552 23.66 25.55 11.03
CA LYS A 552 22.69 26.41 11.73
C LYS A 552 21.25 26.10 11.32
N ILE A 553 20.99 25.95 10.02
CA ILE A 553 19.65 25.62 9.50
C ILE A 553 19.15 24.30 10.10
N ARG A 554 19.98 23.23 10.08
CA ARG A 554 19.60 21.94 10.66
C ARG A 554 19.21 22.05 12.14
N GLN A 555 19.88 22.91 12.90
CA GLN A 555 19.63 23.08 14.33
C GLN A 555 18.40 23.96 14.61
N GLU A 556 18.27 25.07 13.90
CA GLU A 556 17.40 26.18 14.32
C GLU A 556 16.22 26.43 13.38
N ALA A 557 16.32 26.09 12.10
CA ALA A 557 15.44 26.66 11.07
C ALA A 557 14.49 25.67 10.41
N VAL A 558 14.61 24.37 10.71
CA VAL A 558 13.80 23.33 10.06
C VAL A 558 13.27 22.30 11.06
N ARG A 559 12.00 21.94 10.91
CA ARG A 559 11.37 20.80 11.59
C ARG A 559 10.60 19.97 10.56
N VAL A 560 10.67 18.66 10.69
CA VAL A 560 10.09 17.73 9.72
C VAL A 560 9.22 16.72 10.45
N MET A 561 8.03 16.45 9.89
CA MET A 561 7.11 15.42 10.37
C MET A 561 7.05 14.28 9.36
N THR A 562 7.27 13.05 9.82
CA THR A 562 7.07 11.82 9.05
C THR A 562 5.70 11.19 9.31
N THR A 563 5.08 11.50 10.44
CA THR A 563 3.82 10.93 10.92
C THR A 563 2.72 11.98 10.86
N PHE A 564 1.81 11.84 9.89
CA PHE A 564 0.68 12.75 9.68
C PHE A 564 -0.43 12.04 8.90
N ASP A 565 -1.67 12.53 9.05
CA ASP A 565 -2.79 12.20 8.18
C ASP A 565 -2.96 13.31 7.12
N TRP A 566 -3.25 12.92 5.88
CA TRP A 566 -3.56 13.85 4.80
C TRP A 566 -4.93 13.56 4.22
N LYS A 567 -5.86 14.49 4.40
CA LYS A 567 -7.18 14.44 3.79
C LYS A 567 -7.19 15.25 2.51
N MET A 568 -7.12 14.55 1.38
CA MET A 568 -7.08 15.19 0.06
C MET A 568 -8.30 16.09 -0.21
N ASP A 569 -9.49 15.61 0.14
CA ASP A 569 -10.75 16.32 -0.16
C ASP A 569 -10.85 17.66 0.60
N THR A 570 -10.33 17.73 1.83
CA THR A 570 -10.32 18.97 2.64
C THR A 570 -9.00 19.74 2.53
N ARG A 571 -7.96 19.12 1.94
CA ARG A 571 -6.56 19.60 1.87
C ARG A 571 -5.99 19.90 3.25
N THR A 572 -6.21 18.97 4.18
CA THR A 572 -5.87 19.14 5.59
C THR A 572 -4.82 18.13 5.99
N ILE A 573 -3.69 18.60 6.56
CA ILE A 573 -2.79 17.75 7.33
C ILE A 573 -3.23 17.71 8.78
N THR A 574 -3.10 16.56 9.43
CA THR A 574 -3.25 16.41 10.87
C THR A 574 -2.04 15.68 11.44
N PHE A 575 -1.46 16.17 12.52
CA PHE A 575 -0.25 15.61 13.13
C PHE A 575 -0.18 15.93 14.62
N TRP A 576 0.60 15.16 15.37
CA TRP A 576 0.84 15.39 16.80
C TRP A 576 2.15 16.13 17.00
N LEU A 577 2.14 17.17 17.83
CA LEU A 577 3.35 17.91 18.20
C LEU A 577 3.25 18.46 19.63
N ARG A 578 4.40 18.64 20.28
CA ARG A 578 4.51 19.37 21.55
C ARG A 578 4.24 20.87 21.37
N ASP A 579 3.49 21.45 22.30
CA ASP A 579 2.94 22.80 22.22
C ASP A 579 4.01 23.88 22.15
N ASP A 580 5.06 23.77 22.96
CA ASP A 580 6.16 24.74 23.02
C ASP A 580 6.88 24.89 21.67
N VAL A 581 7.05 23.80 20.92
CA VAL A 581 7.64 23.87 19.57
C VAL A 581 6.67 24.50 18.58
N MET A 582 5.38 24.17 18.65
CA MET A 582 4.39 24.77 17.76
C MET A 582 4.20 26.27 18.02
N GLU A 583 4.14 26.68 19.29
CA GLU A 583 4.04 28.08 19.70
C GLU A 583 5.26 28.88 19.26
N GLN A 584 6.47 28.34 19.45
CA GLN A 584 7.69 28.96 18.92
C GLN A 584 7.60 29.18 17.40
N MET A 585 7.18 28.17 16.64
CA MET A 585 7.08 28.28 15.18
C MET A 585 5.99 29.29 14.75
N ILE A 586 4.91 29.44 15.51
CA ILE A 586 3.89 30.47 15.25
C ILE A 586 4.44 31.86 15.54
N ASP A 587 5.08 32.05 16.69
CA ASP A 587 5.61 33.34 17.16
C ASP A 587 6.73 33.87 16.27
N GLU A 588 7.56 32.97 15.74
CA GLU A 588 8.64 33.29 14.80
C GLU A 588 8.16 33.32 13.33
N GLU A 589 6.85 33.23 13.08
CA GLU A 589 6.22 33.26 11.75
C GLU A 589 6.80 32.22 10.77
N TRP A 590 7.05 31.00 11.24
CA TRP A 590 7.52 29.92 10.38
C TRP A 590 6.47 29.57 9.33
N GLU A 591 6.93 29.02 8.21
CA GLU A 591 6.08 28.54 7.14
C GLU A 591 6.05 27.01 7.13
N VAL A 592 4.88 26.44 6.83
CA VAL A 592 4.72 25.00 6.59
C VAL A 592 4.55 24.72 5.10
N TYR A 593 5.20 23.65 4.65
CA TYR A 593 5.19 23.15 3.29
C TYR A 593 4.77 21.68 3.29
N ILE A 594 4.06 21.25 2.25
CA ILE A 594 4.03 19.83 1.89
C ILE A 594 5.21 19.58 0.97
N TRP A 595 6.14 18.75 1.41
CA TRP A 595 7.37 18.43 0.69
C TRP A 595 7.33 17.01 0.15
N ARG A 596 7.85 16.82 -1.06
CA ARG A 596 8.05 15.52 -1.69
C ARG A 596 9.37 14.91 -1.26
N THR A 597 9.36 13.70 -0.71
CA THR A 597 10.56 13.01 -0.21
C THR A 597 11.28 12.21 -1.30
N ASP A 598 10.60 11.98 -2.42
CA ASP A 598 11.09 11.23 -3.57
C ASP A 598 11.91 12.09 -4.54
N ALA A 599 11.59 13.39 -4.64
CA ALA A 599 12.32 14.38 -5.44
C ALA A 599 12.94 15.53 -4.60
N TRP A 600 12.63 15.59 -3.30
CA TRP A 600 13.09 16.64 -2.38
C TRP A 600 12.73 18.06 -2.83
N CYS A 601 11.47 18.25 -3.24
CA CYS A 601 10.92 19.55 -3.63
C CYS A 601 9.58 19.87 -2.94
N SER A 602 9.25 21.14 -2.80
CA SER A 602 7.96 21.58 -2.25
C SER A 602 6.83 21.35 -3.25
N LEU A 603 5.76 20.70 -2.82
CA LEU A 603 4.50 20.59 -3.54
C LEU A 603 3.63 21.84 -3.38
N THR A 604 3.68 22.48 -2.20
CA THR A 604 2.92 23.70 -1.90
C THR A 604 3.84 24.91 -1.84
N LYS A 605 3.25 26.10 -1.94
CA LYS A 605 3.88 27.32 -1.41
C LYS A 605 3.93 27.22 0.11
N GLY A 606 4.83 27.99 0.73
CA GLY A 606 4.89 28.11 2.17
C GLY A 606 3.66 28.81 2.72
N LEU A 607 3.06 28.21 3.74
CA LEU A 607 1.92 28.77 4.47
C LEU A 607 2.43 29.26 5.83
N VAL A 608 2.39 30.57 6.05
CA VAL A 608 2.77 31.18 7.35
C VAL A 608 1.83 30.66 8.44
N LEU A 609 2.38 30.05 9.48
CA LEU A 609 1.62 29.38 10.53
C LEU A 609 0.67 30.32 11.28
N GLN A 610 1.08 31.56 11.54
CA GLN A 610 0.25 32.57 12.19
C GLN A 610 -1.03 32.89 11.40
N HIS A 611 -0.98 32.75 10.07
CA HIS A 611 -2.11 32.98 9.17
C HIS A 611 -2.83 31.68 8.78
N ALA A 612 -2.31 30.53 9.20
CA ALA A 612 -2.94 29.26 8.94
C ALA A 612 -4.16 29.08 9.86
N ASN A 613 -5.22 28.45 9.34
CA ASN A 613 -6.30 27.99 10.20
C ASN A 613 -5.82 26.73 10.94
N VAL A 614 -5.12 26.95 12.07
CA VAL A 614 -4.58 25.90 12.93
C VAL A 614 -5.64 25.52 13.96
N GLU A 615 -6.24 24.36 13.79
CA GLU A 615 -7.13 23.78 14.79
C GLU A 615 -6.31 22.94 15.78
N ARG A 616 -6.69 23.01 17.07
CA ARG A 616 -6.01 22.31 18.16
C ARG A 616 -6.98 21.35 18.83
N ARG A 617 -6.59 20.09 18.98
CA ARG A 617 -7.29 19.11 19.80
C ARG A 617 -6.31 18.55 20.84
N PRO A 618 -6.47 18.91 22.13
CA PRO A 618 -5.58 18.40 23.18
C PRO A 618 -5.76 16.89 23.32
N VAL A 619 -4.72 16.19 23.77
CA VAL A 619 -4.87 14.78 24.15
C VAL A 619 -5.86 14.68 25.30
N ILE A 620 -6.97 13.97 25.09
CA ILE A 620 -7.91 13.63 26.15
C ILE A 620 -7.40 12.32 26.77
N ARG A 621 -7.02 12.35 28.04
CA ARG A 621 -6.76 11.10 28.78
C ARG A 621 -8.06 10.29 28.82
N PRO A 622 -8.04 9.00 28.45
CA PRO A 622 -9.16 8.09 28.68
C PRO A 622 -9.62 8.07 30.15
#